data_AF-A0A1H6UQS4-F1
#
_entry.id   AF-A0A1H6UQS4-F1
#
_cell.length_a   1.000
_cell.length_b   1.000
_cell.length_c   1.000
_cell.angle_alpha   90.00
_cell.angle_beta   90.00
_cell.angle_gamma   90.00
#
_symmetry.space_group_name_H-M   'P 1'
#
loop_
_entity.id
_entity.type
_entity.pdbx_description
1 polymer ?
#
loop_
_entity_poly.entity_id
_entity_poly.type
_entity_poly.pdbx_seq_one_letter_code
_entity_poly.pdbx_strand_id
1 'polypeptide(L)'
;MQKRKSICKQLGIKQEELAMFLNISKGQLAMYETGKRDLPTSATLQLAPMLKFMQDESLKSGSAEMLKFQTEQQKKVLEQLLKDNKYHQIILKKKLEIAEKKYQSNVAAMQLMRYLEKEAPETRLIKVIEAKATSELEKNGLEVVTKYKIQKEVLQAEEKILLKLLG
;
A
#
# COMPACT_ATOMS: atom_id res chain seq x y z
N MET A 1 -24.16 3.12 -30.35
CA MET A 1 -24.94 3.87 -29.33
C MET A 1 -23.96 4.61 -28.42
N GLN A 2 -23.84 5.93 -28.57
CA GLN A 2 -22.99 6.73 -27.69
C GLN A 2 -23.61 6.72 -26.29
N LYS A 3 -22.88 6.17 -25.30
CA LYS A 3 -23.27 6.23 -23.89
C LYS A 3 -23.31 7.70 -23.48
N ARG A 4 -24.48 8.33 -23.44
CA ARG A 4 -24.64 9.60 -22.73
C ARG A 4 -24.17 9.35 -21.29
N LYS A 5 -23.25 10.16 -20.79
CA LYS A 5 -22.86 10.09 -19.37
C LYS A 5 -24.14 10.35 -18.57
N SER A 6 -24.44 9.44 -17.64
CA SER A 6 -25.57 9.60 -16.72
C SER A 6 -25.40 10.91 -15.96
N ILE A 7 -26.46 11.71 -15.91
CA ILE A 7 -26.47 13.00 -15.23
C ILE A 7 -26.24 12.81 -13.73
N CYS A 8 -26.75 11.72 -13.18
CA CYS A 8 -26.44 11.29 -11.81
C CYS A 8 -24.93 11.13 -11.56
N LYS A 9 -24.18 10.59 -12.53
CA LYS A 9 -22.71 10.51 -12.43
C LYS A 9 -22.02 11.86 -12.52
N GLN A 10 -22.60 12.82 -13.24
CA GLN A 10 -22.05 14.17 -13.33
C GLN A 10 -22.31 14.97 -12.04
N LEU A 11 -23.46 14.75 -11.42
CA LEU A 11 -23.86 15.41 -10.17
C LEU A 11 -23.38 14.66 -8.91
N GLY A 12 -22.87 13.44 -9.02
CA GLY A 12 -22.35 12.65 -7.90
C GLY A 12 -23.43 12.08 -6.97
N ILE A 13 -24.69 12.02 -7.41
CA ILE A 13 -25.85 11.54 -6.62
C ILE A 13 -26.51 10.33 -7.28
N LYS A 14 -27.29 9.56 -6.53
CA LYS A 14 -28.01 8.40 -7.06
C LYS A 14 -29.22 8.85 -7.89
N GLN A 15 -29.64 7.99 -8.82
CA GLN A 15 -30.81 8.22 -9.66
C GLN A 15 -32.09 8.40 -8.85
N GLU A 16 -32.22 7.69 -7.74
CA GLU A 16 -33.38 7.80 -6.86
C GLU A 16 -33.42 9.15 -6.14
N GLU A 17 -32.27 9.62 -5.66
CA GLU A 17 -32.11 10.91 -4.99
C GLU A 17 -32.40 12.07 -5.97
N LEU A 18 -31.84 12.02 -7.18
CA LEU A 18 -32.11 13.04 -8.20
C LEU A 18 -33.57 13.03 -8.64
N ALA A 19 -34.19 11.86 -8.79
CA ALA A 19 -35.60 11.75 -9.14
C ALA A 19 -36.50 12.38 -8.06
N MET A 20 -36.19 12.15 -6.78
CA MET A 20 -36.85 12.81 -5.66
C MET A 20 -36.68 14.33 -5.70
N PHE A 21 -35.45 14.82 -5.93
CA PHE A 21 -35.19 16.27 -6.05
C PHE A 21 -35.94 16.93 -7.20
N LEU A 22 -36.09 16.24 -8.33
CA LEU A 22 -36.79 16.74 -9.52
C LEU A 22 -38.31 16.50 -9.47
N ASN A 23 -38.84 15.89 -8.39
CA ASN A 23 -40.23 15.46 -8.26
C ASN A 23 -40.73 14.61 -9.44
N ILE A 24 -39.90 13.66 -9.89
CA ILE A 24 -40.23 12.69 -10.94
C ILE A 24 -39.99 11.25 -10.46
N SER A 25 -40.50 10.27 -11.19
CA SER A 25 -40.17 8.88 -10.90
C SER A 25 -38.73 8.53 -11.35
N LYS A 26 -38.10 7.61 -10.62
CA LYS A 26 -36.81 7.01 -11.01
C LYS A 26 -36.82 6.45 -12.44
N GLY A 27 -37.95 5.87 -12.87
CA GLY A 27 -38.14 5.35 -14.22
C GLY A 27 -38.13 6.45 -15.29
N GLN A 28 -38.74 7.60 -15.03
CA GLN A 28 -38.69 8.76 -15.93
C GLN A 28 -37.27 9.28 -16.09
N LEU A 29 -36.53 9.39 -14.97
CA LEU A 29 -35.13 9.78 -15.02
C LEU A 29 -34.27 8.76 -15.80
N ALA A 30 -34.50 7.45 -15.61
CA ALA A 30 -33.81 6.41 -16.36
C ALA A 30 -34.10 6.45 -17.87
N MET A 31 -35.34 6.69 -18.26
CA MET A 31 -35.71 6.86 -19.66
C MET A 31 -35.04 8.09 -20.27
N TYR A 32 -34.91 9.18 -19.50
CA TYR A 32 -34.20 10.36 -19.94
C TYR A 32 -32.70 10.13 -20.12
N GLU A 33 -32.04 9.52 -19.14
CA GLU A 33 -30.60 9.21 -19.23
C GLU A 33 -30.28 8.24 -20.38
N THR A 34 -31.23 7.38 -20.75
CA THR A 34 -31.12 6.46 -21.90
C THR A 34 -31.58 7.09 -23.23
N GLY A 35 -32.03 8.34 -23.22
CA GLY A 35 -32.51 9.06 -24.41
C GLY A 35 -33.84 8.53 -24.96
N LYS A 36 -34.58 7.75 -24.19
CA LYS A 36 -35.87 7.16 -24.59
C LYS A 36 -37.05 8.12 -24.40
N ARG A 37 -36.91 9.14 -23.54
CA ARG A 37 -37.97 10.12 -23.25
C ARG A 37 -37.37 11.41 -22.69
N ASP A 38 -37.92 12.56 -23.07
CA ASP A 38 -37.54 13.83 -22.47
C ASP A 38 -38.12 14.01 -21.06
N LEU A 39 -37.43 14.79 -20.23
CA LEU A 39 -37.94 15.17 -18.91
C LEU A 39 -39.11 16.16 -19.05
N PRO A 40 -40.05 16.16 -18.08
CA PRO A 40 -41.01 17.25 -17.94
C PRO A 40 -40.31 18.60 -17.87
N THR A 41 -40.92 19.64 -18.43
CA THR A 41 -40.37 21.00 -18.44
C THR A 41 -40.00 21.50 -17.05
N SER A 42 -40.80 21.17 -16.03
CA SER A 42 -40.52 21.49 -14.63
C SER A 42 -39.20 20.88 -14.13
N ALA A 43 -38.96 19.60 -14.41
CA ALA A 43 -37.73 18.90 -14.05
C ALA A 43 -36.52 19.44 -14.83
N THR A 44 -36.70 19.78 -16.11
CA THR A 44 -35.63 20.40 -16.93
C THR A 44 -35.22 21.77 -16.39
N LEU A 45 -36.19 22.60 -15.99
CA LEU A 45 -35.94 23.92 -15.40
C LEU A 45 -35.24 23.84 -14.04
N GLN A 46 -35.47 22.78 -13.27
CA GLN A 46 -34.76 22.52 -12.02
C GLN A 46 -33.35 21.94 -12.24
N LEU A 47 -33.18 21.08 -13.25
CA LEU A 47 -31.91 20.42 -13.53
C LEU A 47 -30.88 21.36 -14.17
N ALA A 48 -31.32 22.27 -15.05
CA ALA A 48 -30.44 23.21 -15.75
C ALA A 48 -29.55 24.06 -14.80
N PRO A 49 -30.06 24.70 -13.73
CA PRO A 49 -29.21 25.44 -12.80
C PRO A 49 -28.27 24.53 -12.00
N MET A 50 -28.65 23.29 -11.66
CA MET A 50 -27.77 22.34 -10.98
C MET A 50 -26.57 21.95 -11.86
N LEU A 51 -26.81 21.72 -13.14
CA LEU A 51 -25.75 21.42 -14.11
C LEU A 51 -24.86 22.64 -14.35
N LYS A 52 -25.45 23.84 -14.44
CA LYS A 52 -24.70 25.08 -14.57
C LYS A 52 -23.83 25.35 -13.35
N PHE A 53 -24.39 25.18 -12.14
CA PHE A 53 -23.64 25.25 -10.89
C PHE A 53 -22.46 24.29 -10.87
N MET A 54 -22.64 23.04 -11.29
CA MET A 54 -21.53 22.07 -11.36
C MET A 54 -20.47 22.41 -12.43
N GLN A 55 -20.84 23.17 -13.47
CA GLN A 55 -19.91 23.63 -14.51
C GLN A 55 -19.17 24.91 -14.10
N ASP A 56 -19.87 25.82 -13.42
CA ASP A 56 -19.37 27.14 -13.00
C ASP A 56 -18.63 27.07 -11.65
N GLU A 57 -19.10 26.25 -10.69
CA GLU A 57 -18.47 26.04 -9.37
C GLU A 57 -17.40 24.94 -9.40
N SER A 58 -16.56 24.95 -10.42
CA SER A 58 -15.36 24.12 -10.37
C SER A 58 -14.37 24.54 -9.29
N LEU A 59 -14.65 25.51 -8.39
CA LEU A 59 -13.96 25.79 -7.11
C LEU A 59 -14.62 27.00 -6.39
N LYS A 60 -14.67 26.95 -5.04
CA LYS A 60 -14.37 28.04 -4.05
C LYS A 60 -15.40 28.17 -2.92
N SER A 61 -15.26 27.35 -1.87
CA SER A 61 -15.31 27.79 -0.46
C SER A 61 -15.57 26.59 0.48
N GLY A 62 -16.72 25.93 0.37
CA GLY A 62 -17.07 24.79 1.24
C GLY A 62 -16.18 23.54 1.05
N SER A 63 -15.71 23.31 -0.18
CA SER A 63 -14.80 22.19 -0.48
C SER A 63 -13.35 22.46 -0.07
N ALA A 64 -12.94 23.71 0.12
CA ALA A 64 -11.55 24.06 0.38
C ALA A 64 -11.13 23.69 1.82
N GLU A 65 -12.01 23.91 2.80
CA GLU A 65 -11.77 23.54 4.20
C GLU A 65 -11.82 22.01 4.38
N MET A 66 -12.77 21.35 3.73
CA MET A 66 -12.85 19.89 3.69
C MET A 66 -11.61 19.28 3.03
N LEU A 67 -11.13 19.85 1.92
CA LEU A 67 -9.92 19.37 1.25
C LEU A 67 -8.68 19.60 2.10
N LYS A 68 -8.54 20.77 2.74
CA LYS A 68 -7.45 21.04 3.70
C LYS A 68 -7.44 20.02 4.84
N PHE A 69 -8.61 19.73 5.41
CA PHE A 69 -8.74 18.71 6.45
C PHE A 69 -8.34 17.32 5.95
N GLN A 70 -8.77 16.92 4.74
CA GLN A 70 -8.37 15.64 4.16
C GLN A 70 -6.87 15.56 3.90
N THR A 71 -6.25 16.63 3.39
CA THR A 71 -4.79 16.70 3.18
C THR A 71 -4.04 16.60 4.50
N GLU A 72 -4.52 17.26 5.56
CA GLU A 72 -3.92 17.18 6.90
C GLU A 72 -4.00 15.76 7.47
N GLN A 73 -5.15 15.09 7.30
CA GLN A 73 -5.31 13.70 7.74
C GLN A 73 -4.44 12.74 6.93
N GLN A 74 -4.33 12.95 5.61
CA GLN A 74 -3.42 12.19 4.77
C GLN A 74 -1.98 12.34 5.23
N LYS A 75 -1.54 13.57 5.54
CA LYS A 75 -0.19 13.84 6.04
C LYS A 75 0.09 13.09 7.35
N LYS A 76 -0.84 13.14 8.31
CA LYS A 76 -0.70 12.40 9.59
C LYS A 76 -0.56 10.90 9.39
N VAL A 77 -1.35 10.32 8.47
CA VAL A 77 -1.25 8.90 8.14
C VAL A 77 0.13 8.58 7.56
N LEU A 78 0.62 9.40 6.62
CA LEU A 78 1.94 9.20 6.02
C LEU A 78 3.09 9.33 7.05
N GLU A 79 3.01 10.30 7.96
CA GLU A 79 3.98 10.46 9.05
C GLU A 79 4.00 9.24 9.97
N GLN A 80 2.83 8.70 10.30
CA GLN A 80 2.72 7.50 11.13
C GLN A 80 3.31 6.26 10.41
N LEU A 81 2.96 6.05 9.13
CA LEU A 81 3.53 4.97 8.32
C LEU A 81 5.06 5.08 8.21
N LEU A 82 5.59 6.30 8.06
CA LEU A 82 7.03 6.53 7.99
C LEU A 82 7.72 6.17 9.32
N LYS A 83 7.10 6.53 10.44
CA LYS A 83 7.59 6.18 11.77
C LYS A 83 7.63 4.65 11.98
N ASP A 84 6.56 3.96 11.60
CA ASP A 84 6.44 2.51 11.74
C ASP A 84 7.44 1.78 10.83
N ASN A 85 7.59 2.24 9.58
CA ASN A 85 8.60 1.71 8.66
C ASN A 85 10.03 1.85 9.23
N LYS A 86 10.40 3.03 9.75
CA LYS A 86 11.71 3.27 10.37
C LYS A 86 11.94 2.36 11.58
N TYR A 87 10.92 2.15 12.40
CA TYR A 87 10.98 1.22 13.53
C TYR A 87 11.26 -0.21 13.05
N HIS A 88 10.55 -0.68 12.03
CA HIS A 88 10.78 -2.00 11.43
C HIS A 88 12.18 -2.14 10.82
N GLN A 89 12.71 -1.10 10.16
CA GLN A 89 14.08 -1.11 9.64
C GLN A 89 15.11 -1.30 10.75
N ILE A 90 14.95 -0.63 11.89
CA ILE A 90 15.87 -0.76 13.04
C ILE A 90 15.86 -2.19 13.59
N ILE A 91 14.67 -2.77 13.78
CA ILE A 91 14.53 -4.15 14.28
C ILE A 91 15.17 -5.13 13.29
N LEU A 92 14.85 -4.98 12.01
CA LEU A 92 15.31 -5.89 10.98
C LEU A 92 16.83 -5.80 10.80
N LYS A 93 17.41 -4.61 10.90
CA LYS A 93 18.87 -4.41 10.88
C LYS A 93 19.54 -5.22 12.00
N LYS A 94 19.05 -5.14 13.23
CA LYS A 94 19.58 -5.94 14.35
C LYS A 94 19.46 -7.45 14.11
N LYS A 95 18.31 -7.91 13.60
CA LYS A 95 18.08 -9.31 13.26
C LYS A 95 19.04 -9.80 12.18
N LEU A 96 19.25 -8.98 11.14
CA LEU A 96 20.19 -9.27 10.06
C LEU A 96 21.62 -9.37 10.58
N GLU A 97 22.08 -8.40 11.37
CA GLU A 97 23.44 -8.41 11.95
C GLU A 97 23.69 -9.67 12.79
N ILE A 98 22.72 -10.08 13.61
CA ILE A 98 22.83 -11.31 14.42
C ILE A 98 22.88 -12.55 13.52
N ALA A 99 22.00 -12.63 12.52
CA ALA A 99 21.95 -13.76 11.60
C ALA A 99 23.24 -13.88 10.78
N GLU A 100 23.76 -12.77 10.26
CA GLU A 100 25.02 -12.73 9.50
C GLU A 100 26.21 -13.17 10.34
N LYS A 101 26.33 -12.69 11.59
CA LYS A 101 27.39 -13.11 12.51
C LYS A 101 27.34 -14.62 12.79
N LYS A 102 26.15 -15.15 13.06
CA LYS A 102 25.95 -16.60 13.29
C LYS A 102 26.29 -17.42 12.05
N TYR A 103 25.82 -16.98 10.88
CA TYR A 103 26.12 -17.63 9.61
C TYR A 103 27.63 -17.67 9.37
N GLN A 104 28.32 -16.52 9.44
CA GLN A 104 29.76 -16.42 9.21
C GLN A 104 30.56 -17.27 10.19
N SER A 105 30.21 -17.25 11.48
CA SER A 105 30.91 -18.04 12.50
C SER A 105 30.77 -19.54 12.26
N ASN A 106 29.59 -20.03 11.86
CA ASN A 106 29.40 -21.45 11.60
C ASN A 106 30.02 -21.90 10.27
N VAL A 107 30.01 -21.04 9.24
CA VAL A 107 30.76 -21.31 7.99
C VAL A 107 32.26 -21.40 8.27
N ALA A 108 32.81 -20.49 9.06
CA ALA A 108 34.22 -20.53 9.46
C ALA A 108 34.55 -21.80 10.27
N ALA A 109 33.67 -22.20 11.18
CA ALA A 109 33.81 -23.46 11.92
C ALA A 109 33.85 -24.67 10.98
N MET A 110 32.93 -24.76 10.01
CA MET A 110 32.95 -25.84 9.01
C MET A 110 34.23 -25.84 8.16
N GLN A 111 34.71 -24.67 7.74
CA GLN A 111 35.96 -24.56 6.98
C GLN A 111 37.16 -25.03 7.78
N LEU A 112 37.23 -24.66 9.07
CA LEU A 112 38.29 -25.11 9.97
C LEU A 112 38.23 -26.62 10.20
N MET A 113 37.04 -27.19 10.42
CA MET A 113 36.88 -28.63 10.63
C MET A 113 37.34 -29.42 9.41
N ARG A 114 36.96 -28.99 8.19
CA ARG A 114 37.45 -29.58 6.93
C ARG A 114 38.96 -29.50 6.76
N TYR A 115 39.61 -28.45 7.26
CA TYR A 115 41.06 -28.34 7.25
C TYR A 115 41.69 -29.33 8.24
N LEU A 116 41.20 -29.34 9.49
CA LEU A 116 41.72 -30.23 10.54
C LEU A 116 41.49 -31.71 10.23
N GLU A 117 40.41 -32.07 9.53
CA GLU A 117 40.17 -33.45 9.10
C GLU A 117 41.20 -33.94 8.07
N LYS A 118 41.79 -33.04 7.27
CA LYS A 118 42.88 -33.37 6.35
C LYS A 118 44.22 -33.59 7.07
N GLU A 119 44.47 -32.80 8.11
CA GLU A 119 45.73 -32.86 8.89
C GLU A 119 45.71 -33.94 9.98
N ALA A 120 44.54 -34.21 10.58
CA ALA A 120 44.35 -35.16 11.69
C ALA A 120 42.93 -35.78 11.64
N PRO A 121 42.72 -36.84 10.84
CA PRO A 121 41.39 -37.32 10.44
C PRO A 121 40.53 -37.94 11.56
N GLU A 122 41.09 -38.33 12.70
CA GLU A 122 40.36 -39.10 13.72
C GLU A 122 40.19 -38.37 15.06
N THR A 123 39.49 -37.24 15.05
CA THR A 123 39.09 -36.60 16.32
C THR A 123 37.58 -36.56 16.46
N ARG A 124 37.03 -37.26 17.48
CA ARG A 124 35.61 -37.17 17.87
C ARG A 124 35.12 -35.72 18.04
N LEU A 125 36.02 -34.83 18.45
CA LEU A 125 35.76 -33.40 18.61
C LEU A 125 35.41 -32.71 17.28
N ILE A 126 36.07 -33.06 16.17
CA ILE A 126 35.80 -32.49 14.83
C ILE A 126 34.35 -32.78 14.44
N LYS A 127 33.94 -34.05 14.54
CA LYS A 127 32.57 -34.49 14.22
C LYS A 127 31.50 -33.79 15.07
N VAL A 128 31.77 -33.55 16.36
CA VAL A 128 30.85 -32.83 17.25
C VAL A 128 30.69 -31.37 16.83
N ILE A 129 31.79 -30.70 16.48
CA ILE A 129 31.77 -29.30 16.06
C ILE A 129 31.06 -29.15 14.69
N GLU A 130 31.30 -30.06 13.75
CA GLU A 130 30.61 -30.07 12.45
C GLU A 130 29.11 -30.28 12.58
N ALA A 131 28.67 -31.24 13.39
CA ALA A 131 27.25 -31.49 13.62
C ALA A 131 26.55 -30.25 14.22
N LYS A 132 27.22 -29.58 15.17
CA LYS A 132 26.71 -28.34 15.77
C LYS A 132 26.64 -27.21 14.75
N ALA A 133 27.69 -27.00 13.96
CA ALA A 133 27.74 -25.95 12.94
C ALA A 133 26.67 -26.17 11.86
N THR A 134 26.45 -27.43 11.45
CA THR A 134 25.42 -27.80 10.48
C THR A 134 24.02 -27.49 11.02
N SER A 135 23.70 -27.91 12.25
CA SER A 135 22.39 -27.62 12.86
C SER A 135 22.15 -26.12 13.05
N GLU A 136 23.19 -25.34 13.37
CA GLU A 136 23.06 -23.89 13.47
C GLU A 136 22.90 -23.20 12.11
N LEU A 137 23.49 -23.75 11.04
CA LEU A 137 23.30 -23.27 9.67
C LEU A 137 21.94 -23.65 9.09
N GLU A 138 21.32 -24.74 9.52
CA GLU A 138 19.91 -25.02 9.17
C GLU A 138 18.98 -23.95 9.77
N LYS A 139 19.30 -23.45 10.97
CA LYS A 139 18.50 -22.43 11.67
C LYS A 139 18.79 -21.00 11.23
N ASN A 140 20.05 -20.68 10.94
CA ASN A 140 20.53 -19.33 10.65
C ASN A 140 21.33 -19.28 9.33
N GLY A 141 20.90 -20.10 8.37
CA GLY A 141 21.60 -20.25 7.09
C GLY A 141 21.48 -19.06 6.17
N LEU A 142 22.09 -19.20 4.99
CA LEU A 142 22.07 -18.18 3.95
C LEU A 142 20.65 -17.80 3.53
N GLU A 143 19.70 -18.73 3.60
CA GLU A 143 18.28 -18.49 3.33
C GLU A 143 17.68 -17.43 4.26
N VAL A 144 17.95 -17.54 5.57
CA VAL A 144 17.46 -16.60 6.58
C VAL A 144 18.09 -15.22 6.39
N VAL A 145 19.40 -15.18 6.15
CA VAL A 145 20.12 -13.93 5.84
C VAL A 145 19.54 -13.27 4.59
N THR A 146 19.32 -14.04 3.52
CA THR A 146 18.76 -13.55 2.27
C THR A 146 17.35 -13.00 2.47
N LYS A 147 16.51 -13.71 3.23
CA LYS A 147 15.15 -13.24 3.57
C LYS A 147 15.19 -11.89 4.27
N TYR A 148 16.05 -11.72 5.28
CA TYR A 148 16.17 -10.44 5.98
C TYR A 148 16.74 -9.32 5.09
N LYS A 149 17.65 -9.63 4.16
CA LYS A 149 18.14 -8.66 3.16
C LYS A 149 17.01 -8.17 2.25
N ILE A 150 16.21 -9.08 1.70
CA ILE A 150 15.08 -8.72 0.85
C ILE A 150 14.08 -7.85 1.62
N GLN A 151 13.72 -8.27 2.85
CA GLN A 151 12.81 -7.49 3.69
C GLN A 151 13.33 -6.08 3.97
N LYS A 152 14.65 -5.92 4.15
CA LYS A 152 15.28 -4.62 4.36
C LYS A 152 15.15 -3.74 3.12
N GLU A 153 15.44 -4.28 1.93
CA GLU A 153 15.32 -3.54 0.68
C GLU A 153 13.87 -3.10 0.42
N VAL A 154 12.89 -3.96 0.73
CA VAL A 154 11.46 -3.61 0.63
C VAL A 154 11.11 -2.45 1.55
N LEU A 155 11.54 -2.49 2.83
CA LEU A 155 11.28 -1.40 3.78
C LEU A 155 11.95 -0.10 3.34
N GLN A 156 13.16 -0.15 2.77
CA GLN A 156 13.85 1.03 2.25
C GLN A 156 13.18 1.60 0.98
N ALA A 157 12.62 0.73 0.13
CA ALA A 157 11.83 1.17 -1.02
C ALA A 157 10.52 1.83 -0.57
N GLU A 158 9.84 1.25 0.41
CA GLU A 158 8.64 1.82 1.03
C GLU A 158 8.93 3.19 1.66
N GLU A 159 10.03 3.36 2.40
CA GLU A 159 10.43 4.65 2.96
C GLU A 159 10.56 5.72 1.87
N LYS A 160 11.20 5.41 0.74
CA LYS A 160 11.33 6.34 -0.39
C LYS A 160 9.97 6.73 -0.98
N ILE A 161 9.03 5.78 -1.06
CA ILE A 161 7.67 6.05 -1.53
C ILE A 161 6.95 6.98 -0.55
N LEU A 162 7.03 6.70 0.75
CA LEU A 162 6.40 7.51 1.80
C LEU A 162 6.93 8.95 1.82
N LEU A 163 8.26 9.12 1.71
CA LEU A 163 8.89 10.45 1.61
C LEU A 163 8.43 11.20 0.37
N LYS A 164 8.37 10.54 -0.80
CA LYS A 164 7.88 11.14 -2.03
C LYS A 164 6.41 11.60 -1.93
N LEU A 165 5.60 10.88 -1.16
CA LEU A 165 4.19 11.23 -0.93
C LEU A 165 4.02 12.36 0.10
N LEU A 166 4.99 12.56 0.99
CA LEU A 166 4.98 13.63 1.99
C LEU A 166 5.44 14.98 1.43
N GLY A 167 6.27 14.99 0.37
CA GLY A 167 6.83 16.20 -0.25
C GLY A 167 8.34 16.23 -0.15
#